data_AF-A0AAC9PSX4-F1
#
_entry.id   AF-A0AAC9PSX4-F1
#
_cell.length_a   1.000
_cell.length_b   1.000
_cell.length_c   1.000
_cell.angle_alpha   90.00
_cell.angle_beta   90.00
_cell.angle_gamma   90.00
#
_symmetry.space_group_name_H-M   'P 1'
#
loop_
_entity.id
_entity.type
_entity.pdbx_description
1 polymer ?
#
loop_
_entity_poly.entity_id
_entity_poly.type
_entity_poly.pdbx_seq_one_letter_code
_entity_poly.pdbx_strand_id
1 'polypeptide(L)'
;MNCSVSFTSEDFDSTEVPIGRHAGFDYNIVTEEQGTGDPEEEATDRYLRTLDRAPNSATLLPIPGLGDEAHYWHQEEVPTGAHVSFRQHNLTVKVTVWGNDRNSTGEEVPMPQQEAEEAARHLAEAVFDNL
;
A
#
# COMPACT_ATOMS: atom_id res chain seq x y z
N MET A 1 14.43 -2.60 -5.53
CA MET A 1 14.45 -4.05 -5.27
C MET A 1 13.05 -4.38 -4.78
N ASN A 2 12.37 -5.38 -5.34
CA ASN A 2 10.95 -5.61 -5.05
C ASN A 2 10.82 -6.89 -4.23
N CYS A 3 10.13 -6.82 -3.09
CA CYS A 3 9.79 -7.98 -2.27
C CYS A 3 8.26 -8.14 -2.25
N SER A 4 7.75 -9.31 -2.61
CA SER A 4 6.32 -9.63 -2.52
C SER A 4 6.08 -10.75 -1.51
N VAL A 5 5.00 -10.64 -0.74
CA VAL A 5 4.55 -11.66 0.19
C VAL A 5 3.10 -11.99 -0.14
N SER A 6 2.83 -13.23 -0.50
CA SER A 6 1.47 -13.70 -0.78
C SER A 6 0.98 -14.55 0.39
N PHE A 7 -0.22 -14.25 0.90
CA PHE A 7 -0.89 -15.06 1.90
C PHE A 7 -2.06 -15.79 1.22
N THR A 8 -2.20 -17.08 1.47
CA THR A 8 -3.33 -17.87 0.97
C THR A 8 -4.05 -18.44 2.19
N SER A 9 -5.34 -18.18 2.33
CA SER A 9 -6.12 -18.70 3.45
C SER A 9 -6.35 -20.20 3.25
N GLU A 10 -5.80 -21.03 4.13
CA GLU A 10 -6.08 -22.46 4.20
C GLU A 10 -7.17 -22.73 5.24
N ASP A 11 -8.43 -22.41 4.93
CA ASP A 11 -9.63 -23.08 5.46
C ASP A 11 -10.90 -22.41 4.94
N PHE A 12 -11.79 -23.18 4.30
CA PHE A 12 -13.04 -22.67 3.72
C PHE A 12 -14.24 -23.56 4.05
N ASP A 13 -14.64 -23.58 5.32
CA ASP A 13 -15.94 -24.13 5.74
C ASP A 13 -17.05 -23.05 5.83
N SER A 14 -16.75 -21.77 5.57
CA SER A 14 -17.76 -20.69 5.50
C SER A 14 -17.98 -20.15 4.07
N THR A 15 -19.21 -19.71 3.82
CA THR A 15 -19.69 -19.23 2.51
C THR A 15 -19.15 -17.86 2.11
N GLU A 16 -18.73 -17.02 3.07
CA GLU A 16 -18.16 -15.69 2.83
C GLU A 16 -16.72 -15.63 3.37
N VAL A 17 -15.72 -15.67 2.48
CA VAL A 17 -14.31 -15.89 2.86
C VAL A 17 -13.32 -15.32 1.83
N PRO A 18 -12.11 -14.92 2.24
CA PRO A 18 -11.06 -14.47 1.32
C PRO A 18 -10.61 -15.57 0.36
N ILE A 19 -10.74 -15.41 -0.95
CA ILE A 19 -10.28 -16.42 -1.93
C ILE A 19 -8.77 -16.27 -2.17
N GLY A 20 -8.33 -15.03 -2.36
CA GLY A 20 -6.94 -14.71 -2.65
C GLY A 20 -6.69 -13.23 -2.40
N ARG A 21 -6.01 -12.93 -1.29
CA ARG A 21 -5.61 -11.57 -0.92
C ARG A 21 -4.09 -11.48 -0.94
N HIS A 22 -3.58 -10.34 -1.41
CA HIS A 22 -2.17 -10.13 -1.66
C HIS A 22 -1.71 -8.81 -1.03
N ALA A 23 -0.48 -8.80 -0.54
CA ALA A 23 0.21 -7.60 -0.09
C ALA A 23 1.55 -7.47 -0.84
N GLY A 24 1.78 -6.29 -1.42
CA GLY A 24 3.00 -5.96 -2.14
C GLY A 24 3.73 -4.81 -1.45
N PHE A 25 5.05 -4.91 -1.37
CA PHE A 25 5.91 -3.90 -0.78
C PHE A 25 7.00 -3.51 -1.79
N ASP A 26 6.90 -2.31 -2.32
CA ASP A 26 7.94 -1.73 -3.16
C ASP A 26 8.71 -0.70 -2.33
N TYR A 27 10.03 -0.84 -2.25
CA TYR A 27 10.86 0.10 -1.51
C TYR A 27 12.04 0.59 -2.35
N ASN A 28 12.44 1.82 -2.09
CA ASN A 28 13.54 2.49 -2.77
C ASN A 28 14.37 3.26 -1.73
N ILE A 29 15.63 2.87 -1.60
CA ILE A 29 16.61 3.57 -0.78
C ILE A 29 17.52 4.39 -1.68
N VAL A 30 17.65 5.68 -1.41
CA VAL A 30 18.59 6.57 -2.08
C VAL A 30 19.89 6.57 -1.29
N THR A 31 20.98 6.15 -1.92
CA THR A 31 22.32 6.18 -1.30
C THR A 31 23.17 7.27 -1.93
N GLU A 32 24.17 7.77 -1.21
CA GLU A 32 25.11 8.79 -1.71
C GLU A 32 25.77 8.37 -3.03
N GLU A 33 26.03 7.07 -3.21
CA GLU A 33 26.62 6.52 -4.44
C GLU A 33 25.72 6.62 -5.69
N GLN A 34 24.41 6.84 -5.50
CA GLN A 34 23.42 6.86 -6.58
C GLN A 34 23.09 8.28 -7.09
N GLY A 35 23.61 9.34 -6.46
CA GLY A 35 23.20 10.72 -6.74
C GLY A 35 24.35 11.73 -6.68
N THR A 36 24.09 12.93 -7.21
CA THR A 36 24.98 14.10 -7.11
C THR A 36 24.50 15.11 -6.06
N GLY A 37 23.53 14.77 -5.21
CA GLY A 37 22.87 15.65 -4.23
C GLY A 37 22.53 14.93 -2.92
N ASP A 38 21.81 15.61 -2.03
CA ASP A 38 21.40 15.08 -0.71
C ASP A 38 20.43 13.89 -0.89
N PRO A 39 20.76 12.70 -0.35
CA PRO A 39 19.89 11.52 -0.44
C PRO A 39 18.48 11.74 0.11
N GLU A 40 18.31 12.57 1.14
CA GLU A 40 16.98 12.84 1.70
C GLU A 40 16.13 13.69 0.76
N GLU A 41 16.72 14.70 0.11
CA GLU A 41 16.04 15.57 -0.86
C GLU A 41 15.57 14.75 -2.09
N GLU A 42 16.44 13.89 -2.63
CA GLU A 42 16.09 13.02 -3.76
C GLU A 42 15.01 11.99 -3.37
N ALA A 43 15.02 11.49 -2.13
CA ALA A 43 13.97 10.60 -1.62
C ALA A 43 12.62 11.33 -1.50
N THR A 44 12.62 12.58 -1.03
CA THR A 44 11.43 13.45 -1.02
C THR A 44 10.88 13.65 -2.43
N ASP A 45 11.73 13.96 -3.41
CA ASP A 45 11.30 14.13 -4.81
C ASP A 45 10.73 12.84 -5.42
N ARG A 46 11.29 11.68 -5.06
CA ARG A 46 10.75 10.37 -5.49
C ARG A 46 9.40 10.08 -4.86
N TYR A 47 9.26 10.40 -3.57
CA TYR A 47 8.01 10.27 -2.84
C TYR A 47 6.91 11.15 -3.44
N LEU A 48 7.18 12.43 -3.68
CA LEU A 48 6.23 13.37 -4.31
C LEU A 48 5.82 12.90 -5.71
N ARG A 49 6.78 12.46 -6.53
CA ARG A 49 6.47 11.85 -7.85
C ARG A 49 5.62 10.59 -7.77
N THR A 50 5.68 9.87 -6.65
CA THR A 50 4.84 8.69 -6.42
C THR A 50 3.40 9.10 -6.10
N LEU A 51 3.23 10.17 -5.31
CA LEU A 51 1.93 10.78 -5.06
C LEU A 51 1.30 11.36 -6.33
N ASP A 52 2.08 12.02 -7.18
CA ASP A 52 1.61 12.59 -8.46
C ASP A 52 1.13 11.53 -9.46
N ARG A 53 1.52 10.27 -9.27
CA ARG A 53 1.07 9.14 -10.09
C ARG A 53 -0.23 8.50 -9.60
N ALA A 54 -0.80 8.99 -8.51
CA ALA A 54 -2.10 8.53 -8.05
C ALA A 54 -3.14 8.74 -9.17
N PRO A 55 -4.09 7.80 -9.36
CA PRO A 55 -5.17 7.99 -10.33
C PRO A 55 -5.97 9.26 -10.02
N ASN A 56 -6.46 9.96 -11.05
CA ASN A 56 -7.28 11.18 -10.85
C ASN A 56 -8.56 10.93 -10.03
N SER A 57 -9.03 9.69 -9.95
CA SER A 57 -10.17 9.27 -9.13
C SER A 57 -9.81 9.03 -7.66
N ALA A 58 -8.52 9.03 -7.31
CA ALA A 58 -8.06 8.89 -5.94
C ALA A 58 -7.98 10.26 -5.25
N THR A 59 -8.45 10.30 -4.01
CA THR A 59 -8.11 11.38 -3.09
C THR A 59 -6.93 10.93 -2.24
N LEU A 60 -5.85 11.71 -2.24
CA LEU A 60 -4.71 11.50 -1.35
C LEU A 60 -5.06 12.00 0.05
N LEU A 61 -5.01 11.10 1.02
CA LEU A 61 -5.30 11.42 2.41
C LEU A 61 -4.10 11.07 3.29
N PRO A 62 -3.73 11.91 4.28
CA PRO A 62 -2.63 11.62 5.17
C PRO A 62 -2.97 10.44 6.09
N ILE A 63 -1.95 9.71 6.54
CA ILE A 63 -2.12 8.64 7.54
C ILE A 63 -1.80 9.22 8.92
N PRO A 64 -2.80 9.32 9.83
CA PRO A 64 -2.56 9.83 11.17
C PRO A 64 -1.51 8.98 11.91
N GLY A 65 -0.52 9.64 12.52
CA GLY A 65 0.50 8.98 13.34
C GLY A 65 1.80 8.60 12.61
N LEU A 66 1.83 8.62 11.28
CA LEU A 66 3.04 8.30 10.48
C LEU A 66 3.80 9.54 9.96
N GLY A 67 3.47 10.72 10.47
CA GLY A 67 4.08 11.99 10.07
C GLY A 67 3.49 12.58 8.78
N ASP A 68 4.06 13.70 8.33
CA ASP A 68 3.55 14.48 7.18
C ASP A 68 3.80 13.79 5.83
N GLU A 69 4.70 12.80 5.78
CA GLU A 69 5.10 12.09 4.57
C GLU A 69 4.61 10.64 4.57
N ALA A 70 3.31 10.46 4.85
CA ALA A 70 2.60 9.20 4.73
C ALA A 70 1.18 9.43 4.23
N HIS A 71 0.85 8.89 3.06
CA HIS A 71 -0.46 9.06 2.43
C HIS A 71 -1.01 7.75 1.93
N TYR A 72 -2.34 7.61 1.96
CA TYR A 72 -3.07 6.54 1.31
C TYR A 72 -3.97 7.08 0.20
N TRP A 73 -4.27 6.23 -0.76
CA TRP A 73 -5.13 6.55 -1.89
C TRP A 73 -6.55 6.09 -1.57
N HIS A 74 -7.45 7.03 -1.34
CA HIS A 74 -8.85 6.75 -1.09
C HIS A 74 -9.67 6.82 -2.39
N GLN A 75 -10.49 5.80 -2.65
CA GLN A 75 -11.37 5.72 -3.83
C GLN A 75 -12.73 5.16 -3.44
N GLU A 76 -13.83 5.87 -3.75
CA GLU A 76 -15.18 5.45 -3.31
C GLU A 76 -15.77 4.27 -4.11
N GLU A 77 -15.43 4.12 -5.39
CA GLU A 77 -16.19 3.23 -6.31
C GLU A 77 -15.34 2.24 -7.12
N VAL A 78 -14.01 2.23 -7.01
CA VAL A 78 -13.16 1.35 -7.84
C VAL A 78 -12.49 0.27 -6.99
N PRO A 79 -12.82 -1.01 -7.19
CA PRO A 79 -12.24 -2.08 -6.41
C PRO A 79 -10.99 -2.60 -7.11
N THR A 80 -9.86 -1.94 -6.89
CA THR A 80 -8.55 -2.40 -7.39
C THR A 80 -7.51 -2.58 -6.29
N GLY A 81 -7.95 -2.60 -5.04
CA GLY A 81 -7.06 -2.62 -3.88
C GLY A 81 -6.72 -1.22 -3.37
N ALA A 82 -5.95 -1.19 -2.30
CA ALA A 82 -5.54 0.03 -1.64
C ALA A 82 -4.03 0.23 -1.72
N HIS A 83 -3.63 1.49 -1.70
CA HIS A 83 -2.24 1.89 -1.76
C HIS A 83 -1.91 2.85 -0.64
N VAL A 84 -0.76 2.62 -0.02
CA VAL A 84 -0.13 3.53 0.94
C VAL A 84 1.28 3.82 0.44
N SER A 85 1.73 5.05 0.58
CA SER A 85 3.13 5.42 0.38
C SER A 85 3.60 6.29 1.52
N PHE A 86 4.80 6.03 2.01
CA PHE A 86 5.45 6.86 3.03
C PHE A 86 6.95 7.00 2.78
N ARG A 87 7.55 8.02 3.38
CA ARG A 87 9.00 8.23 3.41
C ARG A 87 9.51 8.20 4.84
N GLN A 88 10.71 7.65 5.00
CA GLN A 88 11.49 7.76 6.23
C GLN A 88 12.95 7.99 5.84
N HIS A 89 13.49 9.18 6.13
CA HIS A 89 14.82 9.61 5.68
C HIS A 89 14.99 9.43 4.15
N ASN A 90 16.01 8.68 3.74
CA ASN A 90 16.33 8.40 2.34
C ASN A 90 15.61 7.16 1.78
N LEU A 91 14.64 6.59 2.51
CA LEU A 91 13.85 5.44 2.11
C LEU A 91 12.42 5.85 1.79
N THR A 92 11.93 5.44 0.62
CA THR A 92 10.51 5.51 0.26
C THR A 92 9.94 4.10 0.19
N VAL A 93 8.76 3.90 0.78
CA VAL A 93 8.04 2.62 0.78
C VAL A 93 6.65 2.83 0.20
N LYS A 94 6.22 1.91 -0.65
CA LYS A 94 4.85 1.77 -1.13
C LYS A 94 4.31 0.40 -0.73
N VAL A 95 3.20 0.43 -0.01
CA VAL A 95 2.42 -0.76 0.33
C VAL A 95 1.20 -0.81 -0.59
N THR A 96 0.90 -1.98 -1.13
CA THR A 96 -0.31 -2.22 -1.91
C THR A 96 -1.01 -3.47 -1.40
N VAL A 97 -2.32 -3.42 -1.21
CA VAL A 97 -3.15 -4.57 -0.81
C VAL A 97 -4.28 -4.75 -1.81
N TRP A 98 -4.47 -5.95 -2.33
CA TRP A 98 -5.49 -6.25 -3.34
C TRP A 98 -5.90 -7.71 -3.30
N GLY A 99 -7.04 -8.06 -3.91
CA GLY A 99 -7.49 -9.44 -3.98
C GLY A 99 -8.98 -9.56 -4.15
N ASN A 100 -9.45 -10.80 -4.07
CA ASN A 100 -10.84 -11.17 -4.22
C ASN A 100 -11.30 -12.05 -3.05
N ASP A 101 -12.59 -11.91 -2.72
CA ASP A 101 -13.33 -12.65 -1.72
C ASP A 101 -14.48 -13.43 -2.38
N ARG A 102 -15.03 -14.38 -1.62
CA ARG A 102 -16.28 -15.05 -1.96
C ARG A 102 -17.43 -14.36 -1.26
N ASN A 103 -18.48 -13.99 -1.99
CA ASN A 103 -19.72 -13.47 -1.41
C ASN A 103 -20.68 -14.62 -1.00
N SER A 104 -21.84 -14.28 -0.42
CA SER A 104 -22.84 -15.27 0.03
C SER A 104 -23.43 -16.14 -1.09
N THR A 105 -23.34 -15.74 -2.36
CA THR A 105 -23.78 -16.55 -3.50
C THR A 105 -22.68 -17.49 -4.02
N GLY A 106 -21.48 -17.42 -3.45
CA GLY A 106 -20.32 -18.19 -3.87
C GLY A 106 -19.53 -17.57 -5.03
N GLU A 107 -19.92 -16.37 -5.48
CA GLU A 107 -19.24 -15.65 -6.55
C GLU A 107 -17.99 -14.96 -6.04
N GLU A 108 -16.98 -14.92 -6.90
CA GLU A 108 -15.75 -14.17 -6.66
C GLU A 108 -16.00 -12.69 -6.92
N VAL A 109 -15.82 -11.88 -5.89
CA VAL A 109 -15.96 -10.42 -5.94
C VAL A 109 -14.68 -9.79 -5.41
N PRO A 110 -14.31 -8.58 -5.87
CA PRO A 110 -13.18 -7.88 -5.28
C PRO A 110 -13.32 -7.70 -3.77
N MET A 111 -12.19 -7.73 -3.08
CA MET A 111 -12.12 -7.40 -1.66
C MET A 111 -12.76 -6.02 -1.39
N PRO A 112 -13.53 -5.85 -0.29
CA PRO A 112 -14.09 -4.57 0.09
C PRO A 112 -13.01 -3.49 0.20
N GLN A 113 -13.22 -2.34 -0.46
CA GLN A 113 -12.24 -1.26 -0.52
C GLN A 113 -11.82 -0.76 0.87
N GLN A 114 -12.79 -0.61 1.78
CA GLN A 114 -12.51 -0.19 3.16
C GLN A 114 -11.55 -1.15 3.87
N GLU A 115 -11.74 -2.46 3.67
CA GLU A 115 -10.89 -3.47 4.28
C GLU A 115 -9.50 -3.47 3.64
N ALA A 116 -9.40 -3.26 2.33
CA ALA A 116 -8.10 -3.12 1.66
C ALA A 116 -7.35 -1.87 2.17
N GLU A 117 -8.03 -0.74 2.34
CA GLU A 117 -7.46 0.51 2.87
C GLU A 117 -6.97 0.34 4.31
N GLU A 118 -7.77 -0.30 5.17
CA GLU A 118 -7.41 -0.59 6.55
C GLU A 118 -6.19 -1.53 6.61
N ALA A 119 -6.19 -2.61 5.82
CA ALA A 119 -5.06 -3.54 5.77
C ALA A 119 -3.78 -2.86 5.26
N ALA A 120 -3.86 -2.06 4.18
CA ALA A 120 -2.70 -1.35 3.64
C ALA A 120 -2.12 -0.36 4.66
N ARG A 121 -2.99 0.34 5.41
CA ARG A 121 -2.56 1.25 6.48
C ARG A 121 -1.89 0.51 7.63
N HIS A 122 -2.50 -0.55 8.16
CA HIS A 122 -1.90 -1.33 9.24
C HIS A 122 -0.55 -1.94 8.84
N LEU A 123 -0.41 -2.42 7.61
CA LEU A 123 0.87 -2.93 7.11
C LEU A 123 1.90 -1.80 6.97
N ALA A 124 1.51 -0.61 6.50
CA ALA A 124 2.41 0.53 6.43
C ALA A 124 2.86 1.00 7.81
N GLU A 125 1.94 1.09 8.78
CA GLU A 125 2.25 1.41 10.17
C GLU A 125 3.24 0.40 10.76
N ALA A 126 2.98 -0.90 10.58
CA ALA A 126 3.87 -1.95 11.06
C ALA A 126 5.26 -1.89 10.42
N VAL A 127 5.37 -1.56 9.12
CA VAL A 127 6.68 -1.39 8.48
C VAL A 127 7.39 -0.15 9.01
N PHE A 128 6.70 0.99 9.10
CA PHE A 128 7.27 2.25 9.59
C PHE A 128 7.83 2.13 11.02
N ASP A 129 7.10 1.46 11.93
CA ASP A 129 7.53 1.27 13.31
C ASP A 129 8.77 0.35 13.47
N ASN A 130 9.14 -0.40 12.42
CA ASN A 130 10.25 -1.37 12.44
C ASN A 130 11.44 -0.97 11.56
N LEU A 131 11.44 0.24 11.00
CA LEU A 131 12.51 0.83 10.19
C LEU A 131 13.35 1.81 11.02
#